data_AF-F0NQT2-F1
#
_entry.id   AF-F0NQT2-F1
#
_cell.length_a   1.000
_cell.length_b   1.000
_cell.length_c   1.000
_cell.angle_alpha   90.00
_cell.angle_beta   90.00
_cell.angle_gamma   90.00
#
_symmetry.space_group_name_H-M   'P 1'
#
loop_
_entity.id
_entity.type
_entity.pdbx_description
1 polymer ?
#
loop_
_entity_poly.entity_id
_entity_poly.type
_entity_poly.pdbx_seq_one_letter_code
_entity_poly.pdbx_strand_id
1 'polypeptide(L)'
;MLENSLKKKLGYFINYSDIEYEVLSQYYMLELRMPSNGKLGQFLHEYLQEYLINGINRINEKYLPFYYNLNKALELLSGIVDERKLYYCDKKIEKIGKVKLIGQADICSDDLVIEIKSKPELKKVDLMQALIYTYLYERDVILFMYGIYTGEYTIVKLPFNERNINSLFEGLKKISEREEIL
;
A
#
# COMPACT_ATOMS: atom_id res chain seq x y z
N MET A 1 11.32 19.20 -17.11
CA MET A 1 11.95 18.27 -16.15
C MET A 1 10.83 17.59 -15.38
N LEU A 2 10.57 16.30 -15.64
CA LEU A 2 9.55 15.55 -14.90
C LEU A 2 10.06 15.34 -13.48
N GLU A 3 9.37 15.89 -12.48
CA GLU A 3 9.54 15.49 -11.08
C GLU A 3 9.26 13.98 -10.99
N ASN A 4 10.32 13.17 -11.09
CA ASN A 4 10.21 11.75 -10.85
C ASN A 4 9.90 11.55 -9.36
N SER A 5 8.69 11.11 -9.06
CA SER A 5 8.24 10.78 -7.70
C SER A 5 9.29 9.94 -6.98
N LEU A 6 9.58 10.25 -5.71
CA LEU A 6 10.62 9.58 -4.93
C LEU A 6 10.56 8.04 -4.99
N LYS A 7 9.35 7.47 -4.95
CA LYS A 7 9.09 6.02 -5.09
C LYS A 7 9.67 5.45 -6.38
N LYS A 8 9.57 6.17 -7.51
CA LYS A 8 10.19 5.76 -8.78
C LYS A 8 11.71 5.83 -8.69
N LYS A 9 12.26 6.91 -8.12
CA LYS A 9 13.72 7.07 -7.93
C LYS A 9 14.30 5.92 -7.09
N LEU A 10 13.70 5.63 -5.94
CA LEU A 10 14.07 4.50 -5.09
C LEU A 10 13.97 3.17 -5.84
N GLY A 11 12.91 3.00 -6.64
CA GLY A 11 12.73 1.83 -7.49
C GLY A 11 13.80 1.63 -8.56
N TYR A 12 14.64 2.62 -8.88
CA TYR A 12 15.82 2.38 -9.73
C TYR A 12 17.03 1.86 -8.93
N PHE A 13 17.12 2.16 -7.65
CA PHE A 13 18.32 1.90 -6.83
C PHE A 13 18.20 0.71 -5.89
N ILE A 14 16.98 0.35 -5.47
CA ILE A 14 16.70 -0.76 -4.56
C ILE A 14 16.14 -1.92 -5.38
N ASN A 15 16.69 -3.12 -5.26
CA ASN A 15 16.18 -4.33 -5.91
C ASN A 15 15.09 -4.99 -5.07
N TYR A 16 14.31 -5.89 -5.68
CA TYR A 16 13.32 -6.68 -4.95
C TYR A 16 13.98 -7.55 -3.87
N SER A 17 15.18 -8.09 -4.14
CA SER A 17 15.96 -8.90 -3.20
C SER A 17 16.46 -8.15 -1.97
N ASP A 18 16.53 -6.82 -2.06
CA ASP A 18 17.08 -6.00 -0.97
C ASP A 18 16.01 -5.80 0.12
N ILE A 19 14.73 -5.88 -0.26
CA ILE A 19 13.57 -5.70 0.62
C ILE A 19 13.12 -7.06 1.15
N GLU A 20 12.94 -7.13 2.46
CA GLU A 20 12.23 -8.23 3.09
C GLU A 20 10.72 -8.01 3.00
N TYR A 21 10.01 -8.97 2.41
CA TYR A 21 8.56 -8.98 2.32
C TYR A 21 8.04 -10.41 2.21
N GLU A 22 6.80 -10.62 2.64
CA GLU A 22 6.10 -11.90 2.62
C GLU A 22 4.81 -11.75 1.83
N VAL A 23 4.53 -12.70 0.92
CA VAL A 23 3.21 -12.80 0.26
C VAL A 23 2.30 -13.62 1.16
N LEU A 24 1.38 -12.97 1.86
CA LEU A 24 0.46 -13.63 2.79
C LEU A 24 -0.59 -14.46 2.07
N SER A 25 -1.14 -13.92 0.98
CA SER A 25 -2.14 -14.61 0.16
C SER A 25 -2.21 -13.98 -1.23
N GLN A 26 -2.55 -14.78 -2.23
CA GLN A 26 -2.77 -14.32 -3.59
C GLN A 26 -3.84 -15.14 -4.31
N TYR A 27 -4.58 -14.49 -5.21
CA TYR A 27 -5.56 -15.12 -6.10
C TYR A 27 -5.57 -14.42 -7.46
N TYR A 28 -5.41 -15.19 -8.53
CA TYR A 28 -5.40 -14.72 -9.92
C TYR A 28 -6.29 -15.60 -10.79
N MET A 29 -7.08 -15.00 -11.68
CA MET A 29 -7.85 -15.71 -12.71
C MET A 29 -7.29 -15.36 -14.09
N LEU A 30 -7.19 -16.35 -14.98
CA LEU A 30 -6.67 -16.18 -16.35
C LEU A 30 -7.67 -15.50 -17.31
N GLU A 31 -8.57 -14.66 -16.80
CA GLU A 31 -9.62 -14.01 -17.60
C GLU A 31 -9.30 -12.56 -17.99
N LEU A 32 -10.04 -12.06 -18.99
CA LEU A 32 -9.89 -10.74 -19.60
C LEU A 32 -9.94 -9.62 -18.55
N ARG A 33 -8.84 -8.86 -18.43
CA ARG A 33 -8.73 -7.73 -17.51
C ARG A 33 -9.50 -6.52 -18.06
N MET A 34 -10.46 -6.01 -17.28
CA MET A 34 -11.03 -4.70 -17.54
C MET A 34 -10.03 -3.59 -17.14
N PRO A 35 -9.93 -2.49 -17.91
CA PRO A 35 -9.05 -1.38 -17.56
C PRO A 35 -9.46 -0.74 -16.22
N SER A 36 -8.47 -0.32 -15.41
CA SER A 36 -8.74 0.25 -14.09
C SER A 36 -9.57 1.52 -14.19
N ASN A 37 -10.61 1.64 -13.37
CA ASN A 37 -11.41 2.86 -13.24
C ASN A 37 -11.10 3.54 -11.89
N GLY A 38 -10.55 4.75 -11.94
CA GLY A 38 -10.16 5.50 -10.74
C GLY A 38 -11.30 5.76 -9.75
N LYS A 39 -12.54 5.90 -10.23
CA LYS A 39 -13.72 6.07 -9.35
C LYS A 39 -13.99 4.80 -8.54
N LEU A 40 -13.89 3.64 -9.17
CA LEU A 40 -14.08 2.37 -8.47
C LEU A 40 -12.96 2.11 -7.46
N GLY A 41 -11.72 2.47 -7.81
CA GLY A 41 -10.62 2.45 -6.84
C GLY A 41 -10.91 3.30 -5.61
N GLN A 42 -11.35 4.54 -5.79
CA GLN A 42 -11.76 5.39 -4.68
C GLN A 42 -12.89 4.76 -3.85
N PHE A 43 -13.90 4.17 -4.48
CA PHE A 43 -14.98 3.49 -3.76
C PHE A 43 -14.50 2.32 -2.90
N LEU A 44 -13.53 1.52 -3.35
CA LEU A 44 -12.96 0.45 -2.54
C LEU A 44 -12.28 0.99 -1.29
N HIS A 45 -11.46 2.04 -1.42
CA HIS A 45 -10.78 2.66 -0.28
C HIS A 45 -11.81 3.18 0.73
N GLU A 46 -12.77 3.99 0.26
CA GLU A 46 -13.82 4.55 1.11
C GLU A 46 -14.64 3.47 1.80
N TYR A 47 -15.06 2.43 1.07
CA TYR A 47 -15.85 1.34 1.62
C TYR A 47 -15.10 0.59 2.72
N LEU A 48 -13.85 0.20 2.46
CA LEU A 48 -13.03 -0.52 3.45
C LEU A 48 -12.74 0.34 4.66
N GLN A 49 -12.34 1.60 4.48
CA GLN A 49 -12.03 2.51 5.59
C GLN A 49 -13.27 2.78 6.46
N GLU A 50 -14.41 3.10 5.86
CA GLU A 50 -15.64 3.39 6.61
C GLU A 50 -16.17 2.18 7.37
N TYR A 51 -16.10 0.99 6.77
CA TYR A 51 -16.53 -0.22 7.45
C TYR A 51 -15.57 -0.59 8.58
N LEU A 52 -14.27 -0.67 8.29
CA LEU A 52 -13.27 -1.17 9.23
C LEU A 52 -12.97 -0.19 10.39
N ILE A 53 -13.05 1.11 10.15
CA ILE A 53 -12.76 2.13 11.18
C ILE A 53 -14.04 2.54 11.91
N ASN A 54 -15.13 2.81 11.18
CA ASN A 54 -16.35 3.40 11.75
C ASN A 54 -17.48 2.37 11.97
N GLY A 55 -17.35 1.14 11.46
CA GLY A 55 -18.43 0.15 11.48
C GLY A 55 -19.59 0.50 10.55
N ILE A 56 -19.39 1.39 9.56
CA ILE A 56 -20.47 1.90 8.72
C ILE A 56 -20.53 1.14 7.40
N ASN A 57 -21.63 0.41 7.19
CA ASN A 57 -21.91 -0.20 5.89
C ASN A 57 -22.52 0.84 4.93
N ARG A 58 -21.69 1.46 4.09
CA ARG A 58 -22.12 2.51 3.14
C ARG A 58 -22.76 1.98 1.84
N ILE A 59 -23.08 0.70 1.73
CA ILE A 59 -23.53 0.15 0.45
C ILE A 59 -24.92 0.67 0.10
N ASN A 60 -24.94 1.56 -0.91
CA ASN A 60 -26.13 2.03 -1.58
C ASN A 60 -26.49 1.04 -2.73
N GLU A 61 -27.78 0.92 -3.07
CA GLU A 61 -28.29 -0.04 -4.09
C GLU A 61 -27.64 0.11 -5.49
N LYS A 62 -26.95 1.23 -5.76
CA LYS A 62 -26.22 1.52 -7.02
C LYS A 62 -25.02 0.59 -7.31
N TYR A 63 -24.60 -0.25 -6.36
CA TYR A 63 -23.32 -1.01 -6.46
C TYR A 63 -23.49 -2.53 -6.47
N LEU A 64 -24.72 -3.02 -6.68
CA LEU A 64 -25.07 -4.44 -6.76
C LEU A 64 -24.06 -5.30 -7.55
N PRO A 65 -23.53 -4.89 -8.74
CA PRO A 65 -22.62 -5.76 -9.50
C PRO A 65 -21.27 -6.05 -8.84
N PHE A 66 -20.80 -5.18 -7.94
CA PHE A 66 -19.49 -5.32 -7.29
C PHE A 66 -19.59 -5.65 -5.80
N TYR A 67 -20.81 -5.73 -5.27
CA TYR A 67 -21.09 -5.99 -3.85
C TYR A 67 -20.36 -7.22 -3.33
N TYR A 68 -20.41 -8.31 -4.09
CA TYR A 68 -19.71 -9.55 -3.75
C TYR A 68 -18.20 -9.34 -3.59
N ASN A 69 -17.57 -8.67 -4.56
CA ASN A 69 -16.13 -8.43 -4.53
C ASN A 69 -15.73 -7.43 -3.43
N LEU A 70 -16.57 -6.44 -3.10
CA LEU A 70 -16.34 -5.53 -1.99
C LEU A 70 -16.39 -6.25 -0.64
N ASN A 71 -17.39 -7.10 -0.43
CA ASN A 71 -17.49 -7.91 0.80
C ASN A 71 -16.35 -8.91 0.91
N LYS A 72 -15.94 -9.54 -0.19
CA LYS A 72 -14.77 -10.42 -0.19
C LYS A 72 -13.48 -9.67 0.17
N ALA A 73 -13.31 -8.44 -0.33
CA ALA A 73 -12.18 -7.61 0.04
C ALA A 73 -12.20 -7.27 1.55
N LEU A 74 -13.37 -6.94 2.08
CA LEU A 74 -13.58 -6.68 3.49
C LEU A 74 -13.28 -7.92 4.35
N GLU A 75 -13.77 -9.10 3.96
CA GLU A 75 -13.52 -10.38 4.64
C GLU A 75 -12.03 -10.67 4.71
N LEU A 76 -11.33 -10.58 3.57
CA LEU A 76 -9.88 -10.81 3.50
C LEU A 76 -9.10 -9.85 4.40
N LEU A 77 -9.44 -8.55 4.36
CA LEU A 77 -8.74 -7.56 5.16
C LEU A 77 -9.07 -7.67 6.66
N SER A 78 -10.32 -8.00 7.00
CA SER A 78 -10.77 -8.27 8.37
C SER A 78 -10.00 -9.44 8.99
N GLY A 79 -9.79 -10.51 8.22
CA GLY A 79 -8.99 -11.66 8.67
C GLY A 79 -7.51 -11.35 8.92
N ILE A 80 -6.97 -10.27 8.31
CA ILE A 80 -5.58 -9.83 8.54
C ILE A 80 -5.48 -8.95 9.78
N VAL A 81 -6.45 -8.05 9.97
CA VAL A 81 -6.42 -7.11 11.08
C VAL A 81 -6.82 -7.75 12.40
N ASP A 82 -7.53 -8.88 12.40
CA ASP A 82 -7.79 -9.73 13.57
C ASP A 82 -8.24 -8.91 14.80
N GLU A 83 -9.38 -8.22 14.66
CA GLU A 83 -9.99 -7.38 15.71
C GLU A 83 -9.17 -6.17 16.19
N ARG A 84 -8.05 -5.83 15.55
CA ARG A 84 -7.29 -4.60 15.84
C ARG A 84 -8.19 -3.37 15.79
N LYS A 85 -7.94 -2.43 16.70
CA LYS A 85 -8.52 -1.09 16.62
C LYS A 85 -7.90 -0.33 15.46
N LEU A 86 -8.72 0.06 14.49
CA LEU A 86 -8.29 0.75 13.28
C LEU A 86 -8.64 2.23 13.33
N TYR A 87 -7.81 3.05 12.69
CA TYR A 87 -8.01 4.50 12.56
C TYR A 87 -7.37 5.02 11.27
N TYR A 88 -7.81 6.20 10.82
CA TYR A 88 -7.19 6.88 9.67
C TYR A 88 -5.76 7.28 10.01
N CYS A 89 -4.81 6.96 9.14
CA CYS A 89 -3.42 7.37 9.37
C CYS A 89 -3.25 8.88 9.26
N ASP A 90 -2.52 9.46 10.21
CA ASP A 90 -2.02 10.82 10.11
C ASP A 90 -0.98 10.94 9.00
N LYS A 91 -0.93 12.11 8.37
CA LYS A 91 0.15 12.47 7.44
C LYS A 91 1.46 12.60 8.20
N LYS A 92 2.49 11.87 7.76
CA LYS A 92 3.86 11.91 8.30
C LYS A 92 4.79 12.64 7.34
N ILE A 93 5.72 13.40 7.90
CA ILE A 93 6.72 14.15 7.15
C ILE A 93 8.05 13.99 7.88
N GLU A 94 9.03 13.44 7.20
CA GLU A 94 10.38 13.24 7.72
C GLU A 94 11.42 13.79 6.73
N LYS A 95 12.58 14.19 7.24
CA LYS A 95 13.70 14.67 6.43
C LYS A 95 14.95 13.86 6.72
N ILE A 96 15.50 13.22 5.69
CA ILE A 96 16.74 12.44 5.76
C ILE A 96 17.74 13.08 4.82
N GLY A 97 18.76 13.74 5.38
CA GLY A 97 19.70 14.54 4.60
C GLY A 97 18.97 15.65 3.82
N LYS A 98 19.07 15.61 2.49
CA LYS A 98 18.38 16.55 1.58
C LYS A 98 17.02 16.05 1.10
N VAL A 99 16.67 14.78 1.35
CA VAL A 99 15.42 14.18 0.86
C VAL A 99 14.31 14.33 1.89
N LYS A 100 13.15 14.80 1.43
CA LYS A 100 11.93 14.89 2.23
C LYS A 100 11.03 13.69 1.93
N LEU A 101 10.73 12.90 2.96
CA LEU A 101 9.73 11.84 2.92
C LEU A 101 8.38 12.42 3.36
N ILE A 102 7.34 12.19 2.57
CA ILE A 102 5.97 12.57 2.90
C ILE A 102 5.08 11.38 2.60
N GLY A 103 4.26 11.00 3.56
CA GLY A 103 3.39 9.83 3.45
C GLY A 103 2.10 10.00 4.22
N GLN A 104 1.04 9.41 3.69
CA GLN A 104 -0.20 9.16 4.41
C GLN A 104 -0.73 7.82 3.92
N ALA A 105 -0.65 6.79 4.76
CA ALA A 105 -1.23 5.49 4.46
C ALA A 105 -2.75 5.51 4.64
N ASP A 106 -3.44 4.47 4.16
CA ASP A 106 -4.90 4.43 4.19
C ASP A 106 -5.46 4.14 5.61
N ILE A 107 -4.95 3.10 6.27
CA ILE A 107 -5.45 2.64 7.59
C ILE A 107 -4.27 2.33 8.52
N CYS A 108 -4.40 2.73 9.78
CA CYS A 108 -3.41 2.49 10.83
C CYS A 108 -4.04 1.73 12.00
N SER A 109 -3.18 1.03 12.72
CA SER A 109 -3.43 0.43 14.03
C SER A 109 -2.17 0.61 14.89
N ASP A 110 -2.19 0.08 16.11
CA ASP A 110 -1.06 0.23 17.03
C ASP A 110 0.23 -0.41 16.51
N ASP A 111 0.17 -1.55 15.83
CA ASP A 111 1.31 -2.34 15.35
C ASP A 111 1.42 -2.45 13.82
N LEU A 112 0.36 -2.09 13.09
CA LEU A 112 0.23 -2.32 11.64
C LEU A 112 -0.23 -1.07 10.89
N VAL A 113 0.26 -0.91 9.67
CA VAL A 113 -0.20 0.05 8.67
C VAL A 113 -0.71 -0.70 7.44
N ILE A 114 -1.77 -0.22 6.82
CA ILE A 114 -2.38 -0.83 5.64
C ILE A 114 -2.44 0.22 4.55
N GLU A 115 -1.94 -0.14 3.37
CA GLU A 115 -2.09 0.61 2.13
C GLU A 115 -2.88 -0.23 1.14
N ILE A 116 -3.99 0.32 0.67
CA ILE A 116 -4.93 -0.29 -0.24
C ILE A 116 -4.53 0.09 -1.68
N LYS A 117 -4.65 -0.85 -2.61
CA LYS A 117 -4.49 -0.58 -4.05
C LYS A 117 -5.64 -1.24 -4.81
N SER A 118 -6.26 -0.50 -5.72
CA SER A 118 -7.35 -0.99 -6.58
C SER A 118 -6.86 -1.76 -7.82
N LYS A 119 -5.84 -2.60 -7.66
CA LYS A 119 -5.24 -3.47 -8.69
C LYS A 119 -4.66 -4.69 -7.98
N PRO A 120 -4.65 -5.88 -8.60
CA PRO A 120 -4.08 -7.07 -7.96
C PRO A 120 -2.56 -7.18 -8.12
N GLU A 121 -1.95 -6.52 -9.11
CA GLU A 121 -0.54 -6.70 -9.43
C GLU A 121 0.39 -5.79 -8.62
N LEU A 122 1.38 -6.40 -7.99
CA LEU A 122 2.47 -5.71 -7.32
C LEU A 122 3.39 -5.03 -8.34
N LYS A 123 3.58 -3.71 -8.21
CA LYS A 123 4.62 -2.97 -8.93
C LYS A 123 5.70 -2.53 -7.94
N LYS A 124 6.92 -2.35 -8.45
CA LYS A 124 8.06 -1.87 -7.66
C LYS A 124 7.76 -0.58 -6.89
N VAL A 125 6.98 0.32 -7.48
CA VAL A 125 6.58 1.59 -6.83
C VAL A 125 5.67 1.39 -5.62
N ASP A 126 4.91 0.29 -5.57
CA ASP A 126 4.05 -0.03 -4.42
C ASP A 126 4.92 -0.57 -3.27
N LEU A 127 5.91 -1.43 -3.57
CA LEU A 127 6.91 -1.83 -2.57
C LEU A 127 7.72 -0.64 -2.04
N MET A 128 8.14 0.29 -2.90
CA MET A 128 8.85 1.48 -2.42
C MET A 128 7.96 2.35 -1.54
N GLN A 129 6.65 2.41 -1.83
CA GLN A 129 5.70 3.11 -0.96
C GLN A 129 5.61 2.44 0.40
N ALA A 130 5.44 1.12 0.44
CA ALA A 130 5.38 0.37 1.69
C ALA A 130 6.68 0.50 2.48
N LEU A 131 7.84 0.43 1.82
CA LEU A 131 9.15 0.61 2.45
C LEU A 131 9.31 2.01 3.07
N ILE A 132 8.77 3.05 2.43
CA ILE A 132 8.73 4.39 3.05
C ILE A 132 7.80 4.38 4.27
N TYR A 133 6.67 3.69 4.20
CA TYR A 133 5.70 3.65 5.30
C TYR A 133 6.18 2.84 6.50
N THR A 134 6.94 1.76 6.30
CA THR A 134 7.56 1.03 7.43
C THR A 134 8.44 1.98 8.24
N TYR A 135 9.20 2.86 7.57
CA TYR A 135 10.00 3.88 8.24
C TYR A 135 9.15 5.01 8.86
N LEU A 136 8.23 5.60 8.11
CA LEU A 136 7.45 6.77 8.59
C LEU A 136 6.52 6.45 9.77
N TYR A 137 6.06 5.21 9.87
CA TYR A 137 5.11 4.78 10.91
C TYR A 137 5.72 3.83 11.93
N GLU A 138 6.95 3.36 11.73
CA GLU A 138 7.66 2.41 12.60
C GLU A 138 6.85 1.15 12.90
N ARG A 139 6.21 0.61 11.85
CA ARG A 139 5.23 -0.48 11.91
C ARG A 139 5.34 -1.38 10.70
N ASP A 140 4.86 -2.60 10.86
CA ASP A 140 4.67 -3.51 9.72
C ASP A 140 3.65 -2.88 8.74
N VAL A 141 3.88 -3.06 7.44
CA VAL A 141 2.99 -2.55 6.39
C VAL A 141 2.36 -3.71 5.63
N ILE A 142 1.03 -3.72 5.55
CA ILE A 142 0.26 -4.54 4.63
C ILE A 142 -0.03 -3.75 3.36
N LEU A 143 0.44 -4.26 2.23
CA LEU A 143 -0.05 -3.88 0.91
C LEU A 143 -1.24 -4.77 0.57
N PHE A 144 -2.45 -4.20 0.62
CA PHE A 144 -3.68 -4.87 0.23
C PHE A 144 -4.05 -4.49 -1.20
N MET A 145 -3.67 -5.33 -2.17
CA MET A 145 -3.84 -5.08 -3.60
C MET A 145 -5.02 -5.90 -4.11
N TYR A 146 -6.12 -5.23 -4.49
CA TYR A 146 -7.39 -5.88 -4.81
C TYR A 146 -8.01 -5.33 -6.11
N GLY A 147 -8.27 -6.22 -7.06
CA GLY A 147 -8.97 -5.93 -8.31
C GLY A 147 -10.49 -6.07 -8.12
N ILE A 148 -11.19 -4.95 -7.90
CA ILE A 148 -12.65 -4.94 -7.64
C ILE A 148 -13.47 -5.62 -8.75
N TYR A 149 -13.00 -5.54 -9.99
CA TYR A 149 -13.66 -6.16 -11.13
C TYR A 149 -13.54 -7.69 -11.14
N THR A 150 -12.36 -8.20 -10.83
CA THR A 150 -12.01 -9.61 -11.03
C THR A 150 -12.05 -10.41 -9.72
N GLY A 151 -12.03 -9.74 -8.57
CA GLY A 151 -11.84 -10.36 -7.26
C GLY A 151 -10.43 -10.95 -7.07
N GLU A 152 -9.51 -10.66 -8.00
CA GLU A 152 -8.09 -11.00 -7.89
C GLU A 152 -7.43 -10.13 -6.85
N TYR A 153 -6.43 -10.69 -6.17
CA TYR A 153 -5.75 -9.95 -5.13
C TYR A 153 -4.35 -10.48 -4.86
N THR A 154 -3.53 -9.60 -4.28
CA THR A 154 -2.26 -9.94 -3.65
C THR A 154 -2.18 -9.21 -2.32
N ILE A 155 -1.80 -9.92 -1.28
CA ILE A 155 -1.58 -9.33 0.05
C ILE A 155 -0.14 -9.55 0.41
N VAL A 156 0.58 -8.46 0.64
CA VAL A 156 2.00 -8.50 0.96
C VAL A 156 2.23 -7.82 2.31
N LYS A 157 3.00 -8.46 3.17
CA LYS A 157 3.49 -7.88 4.42
C LYS A 157 4.94 -7.44 4.25
N LEU A 158 5.25 -6.21 4.65
CA LEU A 158 6.60 -5.68 4.78
C LEU A 158 6.86 -5.43 6.27
N PRO A 159 7.78 -6.17 6.90
CA PRO A 159 8.09 -5.96 8.31
C PRO A 159 8.84 -4.65 8.54
N PHE A 160 8.60 -4.00 9.68
CA PHE A 160 9.48 -2.97 10.21
C PHE A 160 10.69 -3.62 10.86
N ASN A 161 11.80 -3.65 10.12
CA ASN A 161 13.05 -4.27 10.56
C ASN A 161 14.28 -3.51 10.03
N GLU A 162 15.44 -3.84 10.58
CA GLU A 162 16.71 -3.18 10.22
C GLU A 162 17.05 -3.33 8.73
N ARG A 163 16.79 -4.49 8.13
CA ARG A 163 17.09 -4.75 6.72
C ARG A 163 16.32 -3.79 5.80
N ASN A 164 15.03 -3.60 6.05
CA ASN A 164 14.19 -2.72 5.27
C ASN A 164 14.57 -1.25 5.48
N ILE A 165 14.85 -0.84 6.73
CA ILE A 165 15.33 0.51 7.04
C ILE A 165 16.66 0.81 6.33
N ASN A 166 17.62 -0.12 6.40
CA ASN A 166 18.91 0.02 5.75
C ASN A 166 18.76 0.13 4.23
N SER A 167 17.92 -0.70 3.62
CA SER A 167 17.64 -0.65 2.18
C SER A 167 17.07 0.70 1.76
N LEU A 168 16.16 1.27 2.55
CA LEU A 168 15.62 2.62 2.31
C LEU A 168 16.74 3.67 2.37
N PHE A 169 17.55 3.65 3.42
CA PHE A 169 18.62 4.63 3.61
C PHE A 169 19.70 4.55 2.54
N GLU A 170 20.11 3.36 2.14
CA GLU A 170 21.03 3.16 1.01
C GLU A 170 20.45 3.72 -0.30
N GLY A 171 19.15 3.48 -0.55
CA GLY A 171 18.46 4.03 -1.70
C GLY A 171 18.41 5.56 -1.68
N LEU A 172 18.11 6.16 -0.53
CA LEU A 172 18.06 7.62 -0.36
C LEU A 172 19.44 8.27 -0.49
N LYS A 173 20.48 7.60 -0.01
CA LYS A 173 21.88 8.03 -0.17
C LYS A 173 22.26 8.10 -1.65
N LYS A 174 22.01 7.02 -2.41
CA LYS A 174 22.28 6.97 -3.86
C LYS A 174 21.51 8.04 -4.64
N ILE A 175 20.29 8.36 -4.23
CA ILE A 175 19.51 9.47 -4.83
C ILE A 175 20.20 10.80 -4.57
N SER A 176 20.60 11.06 -3.32
CA SER A 176 21.22 12.32 -2.91
C SER A 176 22.56 12.54 -3.62
N GLU A 177 23.41 11.51 -3.69
CA GLU A 177 24.71 11.55 -4.38
C GLU A 177 24.55 11.85 -5.88
N ARG A 178 23.51 11.30 -6.52
CA ARG A 178 23.25 11.57 -7.93
C ARG A 178 22.72 12.98 -8.18
N GLU A 179 21.93 13.53 -7.27
CA GLU A 179 21.41 14.89 -7.35
C GLU A 179 22.48 15.96 -7.07
N GLU A 180 23.60 15.61 -6.44
CA GLU A 180 24.76 16.51 -6.28
C GLU A 180 25.65 16.61 -7.53
N ILE A 181 25.55 15.65 -8.45
CA ILE A 181 26.32 15.59 -9.69
C ILE A 181 25.58 16.28 -10.86
N LEU A 182 24.28 16.58 -10.70
CA LEU A 182 23.42 17.23 -11.69
C LEU A 182 23.18 18.70 -11.36
#